data_AF-A0A7J4VCM3-F1
#
_entry.id   AF-A0A7J4VCM3-F1
#
_cell.length_a   1.000
_cell.length_b   1.000
_cell.length_c   1.000
_cell.angle_alpha   90.00
_cell.angle_beta   90.00
_cell.angle_gamma   90.00
#
_symmetry.space_group_name_H-M   'P 1'
#
loop_
_entity.id
_entity.type
_entity.pdbx_description
1 polymer ?
#
loop_
_entity_poly.entity_id
_entity_poly.type
_entity_poly.pdbx_seq_one_letter_code
_entity_poly.pdbx_strand_id
1 'polypeptide(L)'
;MKKILFVLFFFTIMVSAAFTQETWQKVKIFSDDLRSDIAMLRKSGVIIDEGYIGKDNSISVFLPASDVEKLRTTGIRFEMVIDDWDSYYKNLPVLSPEEQLAVRQHSKQNYGVEGLTYGTMGGYYTYAEINAQLDSMRARFPNLITQKVSIGTTVGSRQIYAVKISDNPDATENEPRAIYTSLTHAREPAGMMSVMYYMFYLLENYNTNPSVKYLVDNREIWFVPCLNPDGYEHNRSTNPNGGGQWRKNRSLNSGSYGVDLNRNFGPYTYWNSPNGGSSTTPSAIDYRGPSEFSELESQGYRNFVVGKNFKTALNYHTYSNLLIFPYGCWTYLTPDSAIFSEFSSDMVAMNGYSPGTAWQLLYPVRGSSDDFLYDGDVESNGKIFAMTPEVGGDSDGFWPQQSRIFPLAIENLGPNLYYSWVAGDYVSLYSYQFDRQYVNPGDQVQMNLTMKNKGLSGASNLTLELESLSSFITVSNNSVNVPSIPSRGSFTTTSPMIFTLSAIAPIDTLCKLRIITKKDGVTMSADTISFITGVPTFVFQDTTNNPLTNWTI
;
A
#
# COMPACT_ATOMS: atom_id res chain seq x y z
N MET A 1 19.75 -24.31 84.80
CA MET A 1 20.21 -24.55 83.41
C MET A 1 19.14 -24.06 82.45
N LYS A 2 19.33 -22.88 81.86
CA LYS A 2 18.45 -22.32 80.82
C LYS A 2 18.85 -22.94 79.48
N LYS A 3 17.93 -23.63 78.79
CA LYS A 3 18.15 -24.12 77.42
C LYS A 3 17.76 -23.00 76.45
N ILE A 4 18.74 -22.50 75.70
CA ILE A 4 18.54 -21.54 74.61
C ILE A 4 18.28 -22.33 73.33
N LEU A 5 17.21 -21.92 72.65
CA LEU A 5 16.68 -22.40 71.38
C LEU A 5 17.56 -21.88 70.22
N PHE A 6 17.90 -22.73 69.25
CA PHE A 6 18.40 -22.27 67.94
C PHE A 6 17.45 -22.79 66.86
N VAL A 7 16.63 -21.89 66.34
CA VAL A 7 15.80 -22.11 65.14
C VAL A 7 16.54 -21.46 63.98
N LEU A 8 17.02 -22.27 63.05
CA LEU A 8 17.60 -21.79 61.78
C LEU A 8 16.46 -21.34 60.86
N PHE A 9 16.40 -20.03 60.58
CA PHE A 9 15.62 -19.50 59.47
C PHE A 9 16.42 -19.66 58.17
N PHE A 10 15.95 -20.51 57.26
CA PHE A 10 16.41 -20.53 55.88
C PHE A 10 15.77 -19.34 55.14
N PHE A 11 16.58 -18.34 54.78
CA PHE A 11 16.17 -17.25 53.91
C PHE A 11 16.32 -17.71 52.46
N THR A 12 15.22 -18.06 51.81
CA THR A 12 15.20 -18.31 50.36
C THR A 12 15.27 -16.97 49.65
N ILE A 13 16.46 -16.62 49.13
CA ILE A 13 16.62 -15.46 48.24
C ILE A 13 15.98 -15.83 46.90
N MET A 14 14.74 -15.41 46.67
CA MET A 14 14.18 -15.34 45.33
C MET A 14 14.90 -14.21 44.59
N VAL A 15 15.89 -14.54 43.78
CA VAL A 15 16.40 -13.63 42.75
C VAL A 15 15.31 -13.54 41.68
N SER A 16 14.44 -12.54 41.79
CA SER A 16 13.64 -12.11 40.65
C SER A 16 14.62 -11.54 39.61
N ALA A 17 14.98 -12.34 38.61
CA ALA A 17 15.58 -11.81 37.41
C ALA A 17 14.54 -10.85 36.79
N ALA A 18 14.75 -9.55 36.97
CA ALA A 18 14.05 -8.56 36.17
C ALA A 18 14.49 -8.82 34.73
N PHE A 19 13.62 -9.44 33.92
CA PHE A 19 13.79 -9.42 32.47
C PHE A 19 13.70 -7.96 32.06
N THR A 20 14.84 -7.33 31.81
CA THR A 20 14.89 -6.00 31.22
C THR A 20 14.26 -6.11 29.84
N GLN A 21 13.17 -5.37 29.61
CA GLN A 21 12.56 -5.28 28.28
C GLN A 21 13.63 -4.81 27.29
N GLU A 22 13.75 -5.53 26.17
CA GLU A 22 14.72 -5.21 25.13
C GLU A 22 14.41 -3.83 24.53
N THR A 23 15.38 -2.92 24.59
CA THR A 23 15.25 -1.56 24.04
C THR A 23 15.49 -1.58 22.54
N TRP A 24 14.69 -0.82 21.80
CA TRP A 24 14.82 -0.68 20.36
C TRP A 24 15.58 0.58 19.98
N GLN A 25 16.36 0.49 18.92
CA GLN A 25 17.21 1.56 18.41
C GLN A 25 16.99 1.70 16.91
N LYS A 26 17.24 2.89 16.36
CA LYS A 26 17.29 3.11 14.91
C LYS A 26 18.72 3.38 14.51
N VAL A 27 19.22 2.63 13.55
CA VAL A 27 20.58 2.77 13.01
C VAL A 27 20.54 3.04 11.52
N LYS A 28 21.54 3.78 11.04
CA LYS A 28 21.80 4.00 9.63
C LYS A 28 23.10 3.29 9.26
N ILE A 29 22.98 2.16 8.57
CA ILE A 29 24.09 1.31 8.17
C ILE A 29 24.55 1.75 6.78
N PHE A 30 25.84 2.03 6.62
CA PHE A 30 26.40 2.42 5.33
C PHE A 30 27.03 1.23 4.64
N SER A 31 26.76 1.09 3.36
CA SER A 31 27.21 -0.05 2.59
C SER A 31 27.71 0.35 1.20
N ASP A 32 28.83 -0.22 0.80
CA ASP A 32 29.34 -0.09 -0.57
C ASP A 32 28.65 -1.11 -1.52
N ASP A 33 28.26 -2.28 -0.99
CA ASP A 33 27.41 -3.28 -1.63
C ASP A 33 26.37 -3.82 -0.65
N LEU A 34 25.20 -3.19 -0.67
CA LEU A 34 24.12 -3.44 0.28
C LEU A 34 23.71 -4.90 0.34
N ARG A 35 23.83 -5.64 -0.76
CA ARG A 35 23.37 -7.03 -0.84
C ARG A 35 24.33 -7.98 -0.14
N SER A 36 25.63 -7.84 -0.39
CA SER A 36 26.63 -8.67 0.29
C SER A 36 26.70 -8.33 1.77
N ASP A 37 26.55 -7.06 2.14
CA ASP A 37 26.51 -6.63 3.53
C ASP A 37 25.26 -7.14 4.27
N ILE A 38 24.06 -7.09 3.67
CA ILE A 38 22.86 -7.72 4.26
C ILE A 38 23.06 -9.22 4.47
N ALA A 39 23.65 -9.92 3.49
CA ALA A 39 23.94 -11.35 3.62
C ALA A 39 24.96 -11.64 4.73
N MET A 40 25.94 -10.77 4.92
CA MET A 40 26.93 -10.86 6.01
C MET A 40 26.29 -10.59 7.37
N LEU A 41 25.52 -9.51 7.51
CA LEU A 41 24.77 -9.18 8.74
C LEU A 41 23.88 -10.34 9.18
N ARG A 42 23.18 -10.95 8.23
CA ARG A 42 22.33 -12.12 8.49
C ARG A 42 23.13 -13.31 9.03
N LYS A 43 24.35 -13.56 8.51
CA LYS A 43 25.25 -14.61 9.04
C LYS A 43 25.75 -14.29 10.45
N SER A 44 25.92 -13.01 10.77
CA SER A 44 26.26 -12.53 12.11
C SER A 44 25.07 -12.48 13.07
N GLY A 45 23.88 -12.90 12.62
CA GLY A 45 22.67 -12.93 13.44
C GLY A 45 22.01 -11.57 13.65
N VAL A 46 22.32 -10.59 12.79
CA VAL A 46 21.61 -9.31 12.67
C VAL A 46 20.68 -9.42 11.47
N ILE A 47 19.38 -9.39 11.72
CA ILE A 47 18.38 -9.49 10.66
C ILE A 47 17.93 -8.09 10.30
N ILE A 48 18.08 -7.74 9.01
CA ILE A 48 17.51 -6.52 8.46
C ILE A 48 16.07 -6.84 8.06
N ASP A 49 15.12 -6.33 8.81
CA ASP A 49 13.70 -6.40 8.50
C ASP A 49 13.11 -4.99 8.39
N GLU A 50 12.51 -4.67 7.24
CA GLU A 50 11.90 -3.37 6.91
C GLU A 50 12.83 -2.18 7.18
N GLY A 51 13.51 -1.74 6.12
CA GLY A 51 14.44 -0.62 6.19
C GLY A 51 14.28 0.30 5.01
N TYR A 52 14.59 1.57 5.24
CA TYR A 52 14.61 2.58 4.20
C TYR A 52 15.99 2.62 3.55
N ILE A 53 16.05 2.35 2.24
CA ILE A 53 17.28 2.45 1.46
C ILE A 53 17.44 3.89 0.96
N GLY A 54 18.45 4.57 1.47
CA GLY A 54 18.79 5.94 1.07
C GLY A 54 19.53 5.99 -0.27
N LYS A 55 19.48 7.16 -0.91
CA LYS A 55 20.25 7.44 -2.15
C LYS A 55 21.77 7.44 -1.94
N ASP A 56 22.21 7.48 -0.69
CA ASP A 56 23.61 7.39 -0.27
C ASP A 56 24.07 5.94 0.01
N ASN A 57 23.35 4.95 -0.53
CA ASN A 57 23.57 3.51 -0.31
C ASN A 57 23.57 3.10 1.17
N SER A 58 22.89 3.87 2.02
CA SER A 58 22.65 3.49 3.40
C SER A 58 21.32 2.77 3.55
N ILE A 59 21.19 2.00 4.63
CA ILE A 59 19.92 1.45 5.08
C ILE A 59 19.62 1.92 6.50
N SER A 60 18.47 2.56 6.67
CA SER A 60 17.97 2.99 7.98
C SER A 60 16.96 1.97 8.47
N VAL A 61 17.25 1.35 9.62
CA VAL A 61 16.53 0.19 10.13
C VAL A 61 16.42 0.26 11.65
N PHE A 62 15.33 -0.28 12.19
CA PHE A 62 15.19 -0.47 13.63
C PHE A 62 15.76 -1.82 14.03
N LEU A 63 16.64 -1.82 15.03
CA LEU A 63 17.22 -3.04 15.59
C LEU A 63 17.01 -3.07 17.10
N PRO A 64 16.80 -4.25 17.70
CA PRO A 64 16.94 -4.39 19.13
C PRO A 64 18.39 -4.09 19.54
N ALA A 65 18.59 -3.57 20.75
CA ALA A 65 19.93 -3.24 21.25
C ALA A 65 20.91 -4.43 21.21
N SER A 66 20.40 -5.66 21.40
CA SER A 66 21.23 -6.87 21.28
C SER A 66 21.78 -7.09 19.87
N ASP A 67 21.03 -6.72 18.82
CA ASP A 67 21.46 -6.79 17.43
C ASP A 67 22.39 -5.64 17.06
N VAL A 68 22.23 -4.46 17.67
CA VAL A 68 23.19 -3.36 17.52
C VAL A 68 24.55 -3.74 18.10
N GLU A 69 24.60 -4.45 19.23
CA GLU A 69 25.86 -4.96 19.78
C GLU A 69 26.51 -6.01 18.85
N LYS A 70 25.73 -6.89 18.23
CA LYS A 70 26.26 -7.78 17.17
C LYS A 70 26.78 -6.99 15.97
N LEU A 71 26.05 -5.95 15.54
CA LEU A 71 26.45 -5.07 14.45
C LEU A 71 27.80 -4.41 14.73
N ARG A 72 28.08 -3.98 15.97
CA ARG A 72 29.41 -3.45 16.36
C ARG A 72 30.55 -4.43 16.12
N THR A 73 30.29 -5.73 16.22
CA THR A 73 31.33 -6.77 16.03
C THR A 73 31.64 -7.06 14.56
N THR A 74 30.80 -6.63 13.62
CA THR A 74 31.00 -6.92 12.18
C THR A 74 32.02 -5.99 11.52
N GLY A 75 32.29 -4.83 12.11
CA GLY A 75 33.12 -3.79 11.53
C GLY A 75 32.44 -2.97 10.43
N ILE A 76 31.16 -3.23 10.11
CA ILE A 76 30.39 -2.39 9.18
C ILE A 76 30.19 -1.01 9.79
N ARG A 77 30.36 0.04 8.97
CA ARG A 77 30.14 1.42 9.38
C ARG A 77 28.63 1.68 9.55
N PHE A 78 28.26 2.23 10.71
CA PHE A 78 26.90 2.69 10.95
C PHE A 78 26.87 3.90 11.87
N GLU A 79 25.75 4.63 11.83
CA GLU A 79 25.43 5.75 12.72
C GLU A 79 24.21 5.40 13.55
N MET A 80 24.22 5.82 14.82
CA MET A 80 23.01 5.81 15.65
C MET A 80 22.12 6.97 15.21
N VAL A 81 20.87 6.68 14.87
CA VAL A 81 19.85 7.69 14.54
C VAL A 81 18.95 7.92 15.75
N ILE A 82 18.56 6.84 16.43
CA ILE A 82 17.77 6.88 17.67
C ILE A 82 18.37 5.85 18.63
N ASP A 83 18.87 6.31 19.77
CA ASP A 83 19.50 5.45 20.78
C ASP A 83 18.49 4.70 21.65
N ASP A 84 17.33 5.31 21.89
CA ASP A 84 16.22 4.75 22.68
C ASP A 84 14.89 5.15 22.03
N TRP A 85 14.28 4.19 21.34
CA TRP A 85 13.02 4.37 20.64
C TRP A 85 11.85 4.71 21.56
N ASP A 86 11.75 4.08 22.73
CA ASP A 86 10.63 4.31 23.64
C ASP A 86 10.69 5.74 24.20
N SER A 87 11.88 6.22 24.53
CA SER A 87 12.10 7.61 24.96
C SER A 87 11.84 8.59 23.81
N TYR A 88 12.38 8.32 22.62
CA TYR A 88 12.16 9.16 21.44
C TYR A 88 10.68 9.30 21.11
N TYR A 89 9.95 8.19 21.02
CA TYR A 89 8.52 8.18 20.67
C TYR A 89 7.66 8.95 21.68
N LYS A 90 7.93 8.80 22.99
CA LYS A 90 7.23 9.55 24.06
C LYS A 90 7.41 11.07 23.96
N ASN A 91 8.49 11.53 23.32
CA ASN A 91 8.79 12.94 23.13
C ASN A 91 8.34 13.49 21.76
N LEU A 92 7.72 12.66 20.91
CA LEU A 92 7.15 13.15 19.66
C LEU A 92 6.01 14.15 19.93
N PRO A 93 5.84 15.17 19.06
CA PRO A 93 4.72 16.10 19.18
C PRO A 93 3.36 15.39 19.19
N VAL A 94 2.55 15.71 20.20
CA VAL A 94 1.17 15.25 20.35
C VAL A 94 0.24 16.40 19.97
N LEU A 95 -0.77 16.13 19.16
CA LEU A 95 -1.75 17.14 18.77
C LEU A 95 -2.70 17.43 19.92
N SER A 96 -3.00 18.70 20.15
CA SER A 96 -4.12 19.15 21.00
C SER A 96 -5.47 18.71 20.41
N PRO A 97 -6.53 18.63 21.24
CA PRO A 97 -7.88 18.34 20.76
C PRO A 97 -8.35 19.29 19.64
N GLU A 98 -7.98 20.57 19.72
CA GLU A 98 -8.29 21.59 18.72
C GLU A 98 -7.58 21.32 17.39
N GLU A 99 -6.30 20.94 17.43
CA GLU A 99 -5.54 20.58 16.22
C GLU A 99 -6.08 19.30 15.59
N GLN A 100 -6.38 18.27 16.40
CA GLN A 100 -7.01 17.04 15.91
C GLN A 100 -8.37 17.33 15.25
N LEU A 101 -9.16 18.23 15.84
CA LEU A 101 -10.43 18.67 15.25
C LEU A 101 -10.20 19.40 13.92
N ALA A 102 -9.21 20.29 13.84
CA ALA A 102 -8.89 21.02 12.61
C ALA A 102 -8.49 20.07 11.48
N VAL A 103 -7.67 19.05 11.75
CA VAL A 103 -7.31 18.01 10.77
C VAL A 103 -8.53 17.25 10.28
N ARG A 104 -9.44 16.84 11.20
CA ARG A 104 -10.68 16.17 10.80
C ARG A 104 -11.61 17.06 9.99
N GLN A 105 -11.73 18.34 10.32
CA GLN A 105 -12.52 19.28 9.53
C GLN A 105 -11.93 19.48 8.13
N HIS A 106 -10.61 19.55 8.01
CA HIS A 106 -9.95 19.57 6.71
C HIS A 106 -10.25 18.31 5.88
N SER A 107 -10.21 17.13 6.51
CA SER A 107 -10.56 15.86 5.85
C SER A 107 -12.02 15.85 5.37
N LYS A 108 -12.96 16.29 6.22
CA LYS A 108 -14.38 16.42 5.86
C LYS A 108 -14.61 17.37 4.69
N GLN A 109 -13.98 18.55 4.72
CA GLN A 109 -14.17 19.58 3.71
C GLN A 109 -13.62 19.19 2.34
N ASN A 110 -12.46 18.53 2.29
CA ASN A 110 -11.78 18.24 1.03
C ASN A 110 -12.05 16.84 0.48
N TYR A 111 -12.44 15.88 1.34
CA TYR A 111 -12.60 14.47 0.97
C TYR A 111 -13.93 13.86 1.43
N GLY A 112 -14.80 14.63 2.10
CA GLY A 112 -16.07 14.12 2.61
C GLY A 112 -15.94 13.08 3.72
N VAL A 113 -14.76 12.93 4.33
CA VAL A 113 -14.50 11.95 5.39
C VAL A 113 -14.59 12.61 6.76
N GLU A 114 -15.57 12.18 7.56
CA GLU A 114 -15.82 12.63 8.93
C GLU A 114 -15.63 11.51 9.96
N GLY A 115 -15.85 10.25 9.55
CA GLY A 115 -15.88 9.11 10.47
C GLY A 115 -14.51 8.67 11.00
N LEU A 116 -13.41 8.98 10.30
CA LEU A 116 -12.07 8.68 10.82
C LEU A 116 -11.72 9.64 11.96
N THR A 117 -11.18 9.09 13.05
CA THR A 117 -10.77 9.80 14.25
C THR A 117 -9.40 9.30 14.71
N TYR A 118 -8.78 10.03 15.64
CA TYR A 118 -7.58 9.56 16.31
C TYR A 118 -7.95 8.51 17.36
N GLY A 119 -7.25 7.38 17.35
CA GLY A 119 -7.43 6.33 18.35
C GLY A 119 -6.63 6.55 19.63
N THR A 120 -6.94 5.77 20.66
CA THR A 120 -6.35 5.94 22.00
C THR A 120 -4.90 5.43 22.11
N MET A 121 -4.41 4.67 21.13
CA MET A 121 -3.04 4.13 21.13
C MET A 121 -2.10 5.05 20.35
N GLY A 122 -1.82 6.22 20.90
CA GLY A 122 -0.92 7.20 20.28
C GLY A 122 -1.48 7.90 19.04
N GLY A 123 -2.80 7.93 18.90
CA GLY A 123 -3.50 8.42 17.69
C GLY A 123 -3.97 7.30 16.76
N TYR A 124 -3.53 6.06 16.99
CA TYR A 124 -3.95 4.88 16.23
C TYR A 124 -5.04 4.11 16.97
N TYR A 125 -5.93 3.45 16.22
CA TYR A 125 -6.97 2.61 16.81
C TYR A 125 -6.37 1.34 17.42
N THR A 126 -6.77 1.03 18.65
CA THR A 126 -6.63 -0.30 19.26
C THR A 126 -7.48 -1.34 18.53
N TYR A 127 -7.23 -2.65 18.74
CA TYR A 127 -8.07 -3.70 18.15
C TYR A 127 -9.54 -3.57 18.57
N ALA A 128 -9.79 -3.15 19.81
CA ALA A 128 -11.15 -2.87 20.29
C ALA A 128 -11.80 -1.69 19.55
N GLU A 129 -11.06 -0.62 19.31
CA GLU A 129 -11.57 0.54 18.55
C GLU A 129 -11.79 0.19 17.07
N ILE A 130 -10.91 -0.59 16.44
CA ILE A 130 -11.13 -1.11 15.07
C ILE A 130 -12.49 -1.83 15.03
N ASN A 131 -12.71 -2.77 15.94
CA ASN A 131 -13.96 -3.53 16.01
C ASN A 131 -15.19 -2.65 16.25
N ALA A 132 -15.08 -1.63 17.11
CA ALA A 132 -16.15 -0.68 17.37
C ALA A 132 -16.45 0.20 16.14
N GLN A 133 -15.42 0.59 15.38
CA GLN A 133 -15.61 1.34 14.14
C GLN A 133 -16.31 0.50 13.07
N LEU A 134 -15.97 -0.80 12.94
CA LEU A 134 -16.68 -1.71 12.03
C LEU A 134 -18.17 -1.83 12.40
N ASP A 135 -18.49 -1.95 13.69
CA ASP A 135 -19.88 -2.00 14.16
C ASP A 135 -20.61 -0.67 13.90
N SER A 136 -19.92 0.45 14.13
CA SER A 136 -20.43 1.80 13.86
C SER A 136 -20.71 2.03 12.37
N MET A 137 -19.80 1.61 11.49
CA MET A 137 -19.99 1.67 10.04
C MET A 137 -21.23 0.87 9.62
N ARG A 138 -21.40 -0.37 10.13
CA ARG A 138 -22.60 -1.16 9.86
C ARG A 138 -23.88 -0.50 10.37
N ALA A 139 -23.85 0.10 11.55
CA ALA A 139 -25.01 0.79 12.12
C ALA A 139 -25.39 2.05 11.31
N ARG A 140 -24.40 2.80 10.80
CA ARG A 140 -24.60 4.03 10.03
C ARG A 140 -24.95 3.77 8.56
N PHE A 141 -24.42 2.70 7.99
CA PHE A 141 -24.54 2.37 6.56
C PHE A 141 -25.02 0.92 6.34
N PRO A 142 -26.19 0.52 6.89
CA PRO A 142 -26.64 -0.87 6.88
C PRO A 142 -27.01 -1.42 5.50
N ASN A 143 -26.98 -0.60 4.45
CA ASN A 143 -27.19 -1.07 3.08
C ASN A 143 -25.90 -1.06 2.25
N LEU A 144 -24.76 -0.68 2.84
CA LEU A 144 -23.49 -0.53 2.10
C LEU A 144 -22.34 -1.36 2.66
N ILE A 145 -22.44 -1.87 3.89
CA ILE A 145 -21.39 -2.69 4.52
C ILE A 145 -22.01 -3.87 5.26
N THR A 146 -21.37 -5.04 5.22
CA THR A 146 -21.81 -6.21 5.99
C THR A 146 -21.62 -6.01 7.49
N GLN A 147 -22.26 -6.85 8.30
CA GLN A 147 -21.72 -7.12 9.63
C GLN A 147 -20.30 -7.68 9.50
N LYS A 148 -19.45 -7.43 10.51
CA LYS A 148 -18.12 -8.05 10.55
C LYS A 148 -18.24 -9.56 10.68
N VAL A 149 -17.55 -10.28 9.82
CA VAL A 149 -17.51 -11.76 9.82
C VAL A 149 -16.13 -12.21 10.27
N SER A 150 -16.08 -13.23 11.12
CA SER A 150 -14.80 -13.82 11.50
C SER A 150 -14.27 -14.70 10.37
N ILE A 151 -13.01 -14.49 9.99
CA ILE A 151 -12.28 -15.31 9.02
C ILE A 151 -11.30 -16.27 9.68
N GLY A 152 -11.18 -16.21 11.01
CA GLY A 152 -10.26 -17.03 11.78
C GLY A 152 -10.24 -16.62 13.25
N THR A 153 -9.76 -17.51 14.11
CA THR A 153 -9.53 -17.24 15.53
C THR A 153 -8.05 -17.47 15.83
N THR A 154 -7.41 -16.51 16.49
CA THR A 154 -5.99 -16.58 16.84
C THR A 154 -5.73 -17.46 18.07
N VAL A 155 -4.46 -17.76 18.34
CA VAL A 155 -4.05 -18.52 19.54
C VAL A 155 -4.44 -17.83 20.85
N GLY A 156 -4.47 -16.50 20.86
CA GLY A 156 -4.97 -15.66 21.94
C GLY A 156 -6.49 -15.53 21.99
N SER A 157 -7.22 -16.34 21.22
CA SER A 157 -8.69 -16.37 21.15
C SER A 157 -9.34 -15.07 20.64
N ARG A 158 -8.62 -14.27 19.85
CA ARG A 158 -9.16 -13.08 19.17
C ARG A 158 -9.66 -13.44 17.79
N GLN A 159 -10.72 -12.78 17.36
CA GLN A 159 -11.29 -12.99 16.02
C GLN A 159 -10.55 -12.13 14.99
N ILE A 160 -10.30 -12.68 13.82
CA ILE A 160 -9.84 -11.90 12.67
C ILE A 160 -11.09 -11.52 11.89
N TYR A 161 -11.39 -10.23 11.78
CA TYR A 161 -12.63 -9.78 11.16
C TYR A 161 -12.40 -9.29 9.74
N ALA A 162 -13.34 -9.63 8.86
CA ALA A 162 -13.51 -9.04 7.55
C ALA A 162 -14.88 -8.37 7.40
N VAL A 163 -14.96 -7.36 6.55
CA VAL A 163 -16.22 -6.75 6.10
C VAL A 163 -16.21 -6.57 4.58
N LYS A 164 -17.37 -6.61 3.95
CA LYS A 164 -17.57 -6.24 2.54
C LYS A 164 -18.30 -4.91 2.45
N ILE A 165 -17.83 -4.01 1.59
CA ILE A 165 -18.56 -2.83 1.13
C ILE A 165 -19.06 -3.06 -0.30
N SER A 166 -20.36 -2.92 -0.52
CA SER A 166 -21.09 -3.10 -1.79
C SER A 166 -22.52 -2.57 -1.59
N ASP A 167 -23.26 -2.24 -2.65
CA ASP A 167 -24.66 -1.78 -2.58
C ASP A 167 -25.66 -2.87 -2.13
N ASN A 168 -25.30 -4.15 -2.28
CA ASN A 168 -26.03 -5.30 -1.73
C ASN A 168 -25.10 -6.14 -0.83
N PRO A 169 -24.67 -5.58 0.32
CA PRO A 169 -23.58 -6.16 1.11
C PRO A 169 -23.93 -7.56 1.65
N ASP A 170 -25.20 -7.82 1.96
CA ASP A 170 -25.65 -9.10 2.52
C ASP A 170 -26.01 -10.15 1.44
N ALA A 171 -25.90 -9.81 0.15
CA ALA A 171 -26.12 -10.73 -0.97
C ALA A 171 -24.78 -11.23 -1.56
N THR A 172 -24.82 -12.36 -2.27
CA THR A 172 -23.71 -12.81 -3.11
C THR A 172 -23.98 -12.36 -4.53
N GLU A 173 -23.07 -11.56 -5.09
CA GLU A 173 -23.17 -11.09 -6.45
C GLU A 173 -21.96 -11.53 -7.27
N ASN A 174 -22.13 -11.51 -8.60
CA ASN A 174 -21.06 -11.80 -9.53
C ASN A 174 -20.33 -10.52 -9.93
N GLU A 175 -19.79 -9.82 -8.93
CA GLU A 175 -19.03 -8.60 -9.14
C GLU A 175 -17.52 -8.84 -8.96
N PRO A 176 -16.68 -8.08 -9.67
CA PRO A 176 -15.24 -8.11 -9.43
C PRO A 176 -14.93 -7.74 -7.98
N ARG A 177 -14.13 -8.58 -7.32
CA ARG A 177 -13.77 -8.39 -5.91
C ARG A 177 -12.37 -7.81 -5.75
N ALA A 178 -12.22 -6.85 -4.85
CA ALA A 178 -10.94 -6.33 -4.38
C ALA A 178 -10.80 -6.59 -2.88
N ILE A 179 -9.57 -6.78 -2.37
CA ILE A 179 -9.32 -6.95 -0.94
C ILE A 179 -8.21 -6.03 -0.43
N TYR A 180 -8.41 -5.46 0.77
CA TYR A 180 -7.46 -4.60 1.45
C TYR A 180 -7.19 -5.16 2.85
N THR A 181 -5.94 -5.51 3.12
CA THR A 181 -5.52 -6.14 4.37
C THR A 181 -4.47 -5.26 5.06
N SER A 182 -4.47 -5.19 6.38
CA SER A 182 -3.44 -4.46 7.14
C SER A 182 -3.14 -5.15 8.47
N LEU A 183 -2.09 -4.66 9.15
CA LEU A 183 -1.59 -5.23 10.41
C LEU A 183 -1.32 -6.74 10.29
N THR A 184 -0.73 -7.17 9.18
CA THR A 184 -0.07 -8.48 9.10
C THR A 184 1.12 -8.50 10.06
N HIS A 185 1.88 -7.40 10.12
CA HIS A 185 2.81 -7.13 11.21
C HIS A 185 2.19 -6.15 12.21
N ALA A 186 2.41 -6.43 13.49
CA ALA A 186 1.73 -5.75 14.59
C ALA A 186 2.27 -4.34 14.90
N ARG A 187 3.42 -3.93 14.38
CA ARG A 187 4.01 -2.61 14.64
C ARG A 187 3.67 -1.57 13.56
N GLU A 188 2.76 -1.88 12.63
CA GLU A 188 2.54 -1.10 11.41
C GLU A 188 1.12 -0.50 11.32
N PRO A 189 0.68 0.29 12.32
CA PRO A 189 -0.71 0.77 12.38
C PRO A 189 -1.02 1.87 11.35
N ALA A 190 -0.03 2.51 10.73
CA ALA A 190 -0.26 3.49 9.67
C ALA A 190 -0.96 2.85 8.46
N GLY A 191 -0.59 1.62 8.09
CA GLY A 191 -1.31 0.84 7.08
C GLY A 191 -2.79 0.63 7.43
N MET A 192 -3.10 0.34 8.70
CA MET A 192 -4.50 0.20 9.16
C MET A 192 -5.28 1.51 9.07
N MET A 193 -4.67 2.64 9.39
CA MET A 193 -5.34 3.93 9.25
C MET A 193 -5.65 4.26 7.78
N SER A 194 -4.77 3.91 6.84
CA SER A 194 -5.03 4.04 5.39
C SER A 194 -6.22 3.19 4.94
N VAL A 195 -6.31 1.94 5.43
CA VAL A 195 -7.44 1.04 5.16
C VAL A 195 -8.74 1.61 5.74
N MET A 196 -8.75 2.04 7.01
CA MET A 196 -9.94 2.60 7.65
C MET A 196 -10.40 3.92 7.01
N TYR A 197 -9.47 4.78 6.57
CA TYR A 197 -9.79 6.01 5.85
C TYR A 197 -10.51 5.70 4.53
N TYR A 198 -10.03 4.71 3.78
CA TYR A 198 -10.65 4.32 2.52
C TYR A 198 -12.07 3.77 2.72
N MET A 199 -12.28 2.95 3.75
CA MET A 199 -13.62 2.47 4.11
C MET A 199 -14.59 3.62 4.41
N PHE A 200 -14.19 4.60 5.22
CA PHE A 200 -15.01 5.78 5.47
C PHE A 200 -15.27 6.59 4.20
N TYR A 201 -14.25 6.78 3.35
CA TYR A 201 -14.40 7.49 2.10
C TYR A 201 -15.48 6.87 1.20
N LEU A 202 -15.47 5.54 1.05
CA LEU A 202 -16.49 4.82 0.27
C LEU A 202 -17.90 5.02 0.84
N LEU A 203 -18.06 4.85 2.15
CA LEU A 203 -19.36 4.89 2.81
C LEU A 203 -19.95 6.31 2.87
N GLU A 204 -19.13 7.30 3.22
CA GLU A 204 -19.57 8.68 3.45
C GLU A 204 -19.78 9.46 2.14
N ASN A 205 -19.12 9.03 1.05
CA ASN A 205 -19.28 9.65 -0.27
C ASN A 205 -20.19 8.89 -1.24
N TYR A 206 -20.80 7.77 -0.82
CA TYR A 206 -21.67 6.96 -1.69
C TYR A 206 -22.79 7.76 -2.38
N ASN A 207 -23.43 8.69 -1.65
CA ASN A 207 -24.55 9.47 -2.18
C ASN A 207 -24.14 10.77 -2.88
N THR A 208 -22.86 11.16 -2.80
CA THR A 208 -22.39 12.49 -3.23
C THR A 208 -21.33 12.43 -4.32
N ASN A 209 -20.59 11.32 -4.43
CA ASN A 209 -19.55 11.12 -5.43
C ASN A 209 -19.95 10.00 -6.42
N PRO A 210 -20.26 10.33 -7.69
CA PRO A 210 -20.68 9.35 -8.69
C PRO A 210 -19.68 8.21 -8.94
N SER A 211 -18.37 8.48 -8.87
CA SER A 211 -17.34 7.46 -9.07
C SER A 211 -17.27 6.49 -7.88
N VAL A 212 -17.50 6.99 -6.66
CA VAL A 212 -17.63 6.13 -5.46
C VAL A 212 -18.90 5.30 -5.53
N LYS A 213 -20.02 5.92 -5.90
CA LYS A 213 -21.29 5.22 -6.11
C LYS A 213 -21.12 4.06 -7.10
N TYR A 214 -20.51 4.34 -8.26
CA TYR A 214 -20.25 3.31 -9.26
C TYR A 214 -19.42 2.15 -8.69
N LEU A 215 -18.33 2.45 -7.97
CA LEU A 215 -17.50 1.40 -7.38
C LEU A 215 -18.30 0.53 -6.41
N VAL A 216 -19.07 1.13 -5.51
CA VAL A 216 -19.86 0.39 -4.52
C VAL A 216 -21.01 -0.39 -5.15
N ASP A 217 -21.62 0.13 -6.23
CA ASP A 217 -22.70 -0.51 -6.98
C ASP A 217 -22.22 -1.62 -7.95
N ASN A 218 -20.91 -1.78 -8.14
CA ASN A 218 -20.36 -2.67 -9.18
C ASN A 218 -19.10 -3.45 -8.73
N ARG A 219 -18.77 -3.44 -7.44
CA ARG A 219 -17.62 -4.13 -6.86
C ARG A 219 -17.99 -4.66 -5.48
N GLU A 220 -17.48 -5.84 -5.17
CA GLU A 220 -17.35 -6.26 -3.77
C GLU A 220 -15.96 -5.87 -3.24
N ILE A 221 -15.92 -4.84 -2.39
CA ILE A 221 -14.66 -4.37 -1.81
C ILE A 221 -14.54 -4.90 -0.38
N TRP A 222 -13.61 -5.82 -0.17
CA TRP A 222 -13.39 -6.51 1.10
C TRP A 222 -12.25 -5.90 1.90
N PHE A 223 -12.39 -5.90 3.22
CA PHE A 223 -11.43 -5.29 4.13
C PHE A 223 -11.11 -6.25 5.29
N VAL A 224 -9.82 -6.41 5.60
CA VAL A 224 -9.30 -7.09 6.78
C VAL A 224 -8.41 -6.10 7.54
N PRO A 225 -8.98 -5.23 8.41
CA PRO A 225 -8.21 -4.14 9.04
C PRO A 225 -7.19 -4.61 10.08
N CYS A 226 -7.28 -5.85 10.56
CA CYS A 226 -6.31 -6.40 11.50
C CYS A 226 -6.15 -7.91 11.32
N LEU A 227 -5.13 -8.33 10.57
CA LEU A 227 -4.83 -9.75 10.37
C LEU A 227 -4.14 -10.38 11.60
N ASN A 228 -3.33 -9.61 12.33
CA ASN A 228 -2.59 -10.07 13.51
C ASN A 228 -3.07 -9.39 14.82
N PRO A 229 -4.29 -9.68 15.30
CA PRO A 229 -4.84 -9.02 16.47
C PRO A 229 -4.08 -9.37 17.77
N ASP A 230 -3.45 -10.54 17.86
CA ASP A 230 -2.68 -10.91 19.05
C ASP A 230 -1.35 -10.15 19.16
N GLY A 231 -0.62 -10.02 18.06
CA GLY A 231 0.59 -9.22 18.02
C GLY A 231 0.28 -7.75 18.28
N TYR A 232 -0.81 -7.24 17.69
CA TYR A 232 -1.20 -5.84 17.85
C TYR A 232 -1.62 -5.52 19.28
N GLU A 233 -2.41 -6.41 19.90
CA GLU A 233 -2.78 -6.28 21.32
C GLU A 233 -1.59 -6.45 22.26
N HIS A 234 -0.56 -7.21 21.88
CA HIS A 234 0.69 -7.24 22.63
C HIS A 234 1.33 -5.85 22.67
N ASN A 235 1.49 -5.18 21.51
CA ASN A 235 1.99 -3.81 21.45
C ASN A 235 1.12 -2.84 22.28
N ARG A 236 -0.20 -2.94 22.21
CA ARG A 236 -1.10 -2.12 23.05
C ARG A 236 -0.88 -2.38 24.54
N SER A 237 -0.66 -3.62 24.94
CA SER A 237 -0.47 -3.98 26.35
C SER A 237 0.86 -3.50 26.93
N THR A 238 1.93 -3.51 26.13
CA THR A 238 3.28 -3.08 26.56
C THR A 238 3.50 -1.58 26.36
N ASN A 239 2.87 -1.00 25.33
CA ASN A 239 3.02 0.38 24.91
C ASN A 239 1.62 1.00 24.69
N PRO A 240 0.82 1.23 25.75
CA PRO A 240 -0.58 1.65 25.63
C PRO A 240 -0.79 2.99 24.92
N ASN A 241 0.25 3.84 24.87
CA ASN A 241 0.23 5.12 24.18
C ASN A 241 0.86 5.06 22.77
N GLY A 242 1.09 3.88 22.21
CA GLY A 242 1.75 3.67 20.92
C GLY A 242 3.26 3.44 21.01
N GLY A 243 3.89 3.15 19.88
CA GLY A 243 5.34 2.94 19.74
C GLY A 243 5.82 1.50 19.94
N GLY A 244 4.92 0.51 20.03
CA GLY A 244 5.30 -0.88 20.25
C GLY A 244 6.00 -1.51 19.02
N GLN A 245 7.15 -2.16 19.24
CA GLN A 245 7.99 -2.70 18.16
C GLN A 245 7.77 -4.20 17.88
N TRP A 246 6.78 -4.84 18.52
CA TRP A 246 6.48 -6.24 18.23
C TRP A 246 5.91 -6.41 16.81
N ARG A 247 6.52 -7.30 16.04
CA ARG A 247 6.18 -7.58 14.64
C ARG A 247 5.26 -8.78 14.47
N LYS A 248 5.69 -9.92 15.01
CA LYS A 248 5.16 -11.27 14.72
C LYS A 248 3.77 -11.50 15.33
N ASN A 249 3.15 -12.65 15.08
CA ASN A 249 2.01 -13.07 15.90
C ASN A 249 2.46 -13.49 17.33
N ARG A 250 1.62 -14.21 18.07
CA ARG A 250 1.90 -14.62 19.47
C ARG A 250 1.89 -16.13 19.71
N SER A 251 2.10 -16.95 18.68
CA SER A 251 2.26 -18.40 18.84
C SER A 251 3.52 -18.74 19.65
N LEU A 252 3.50 -19.81 20.46
CA LEU A 252 4.66 -20.24 21.26
C LEU A 252 5.49 -21.27 20.48
N ASN A 253 6.76 -20.95 20.22
CA ASN A 253 7.67 -21.72 19.39
C ASN A 253 9.01 -21.96 20.13
N SER A 254 9.20 -23.16 20.67
CA SER A 254 10.44 -23.57 21.35
C SER A 254 10.95 -22.56 22.38
N GLY A 255 10.03 -21.99 23.18
CA GLY A 255 10.35 -21.01 24.23
C GLY A 255 10.41 -19.54 23.76
N SER A 256 10.30 -19.27 22.46
CA SER A 256 10.16 -17.92 21.89
C SER A 256 8.74 -17.69 21.38
N TYR A 257 8.30 -16.44 21.32
CA TYR A 257 6.97 -16.10 20.79
C TYR A 257 7.04 -15.60 19.35
N GLY A 258 6.02 -15.99 18.59
CA GLY A 258 5.65 -15.44 17.30
C GLY A 258 6.31 -16.09 16.09
N VAL A 259 5.54 -16.13 15.02
CA VAL A 259 5.92 -16.35 13.62
C VAL A 259 5.63 -15.07 12.84
N ASP A 260 6.52 -14.72 11.91
CA ASP A 260 6.26 -13.68 10.93
C ASP A 260 5.22 -14.19 9.93
N LEU A 261 4.01 -13.64 10.01
CA LEU A 261 2.90 -14.05 9.16
C LEU A 261 3.21 -13.84 7.66
N ASN A 262 3.93 -12.77 7.31
CA ASN A 262 4.32 -12.50 5.92
C ASN A 262 5.59 -13.26 5.49
N ARG A 263 5.96 -14.30 6.24
CA ARG A 263 6.88 -15.37 5.84
C ARG A 263 6.23 -16.76 5.91
N ASN A 264 4.95 -16.84 6.29
CA ASN A 264 4.24 -18.09 6.58
C ASN A 264 3.32 -18.54 5.44
N PHE A 265 3.12 -17.72 4.41
CA PHE A 265 2.26 -18.08 3.29
C PHE A 265 2.94 -19.11 2.37
N GLY A 266 2.15 -20.06 1.87
CA GLY A 266 2.60 -21.10 0.94
C GLY A 266 2.34 -20.76 -0.52
N PRO A 267 2.38 -21.75 -1.43
CA PRO A 267 2.74 -23.16 -1.20
C PRO A 267 4.20 -23.33 -0.78
N TYR A 268 4.59 -24.56 -0.43
CA TYR A 268 5.94 -24.89 0.04
C TYR A 268 7.07 -24.33 -0.84
N THR A 269 6.88 -24.27 -2.15
CA THR A 269 7.85 -23.70 -3.11
C THR A 269 8.14 -22.21 -2.88
N TYR A 270 7.16 -21.43 -2.40
CA TYR A 270 7.35 -20.03 -2.02
C TYR A 270 7.81 -19.91 -0.57
N TRP A 271 7.17 -20.63 0.35
CA TRP A 271 7.51 -20.60 1.78
C TRP A 271 8.96 -21.04 2.06
N ASN A 272 9.44 -22.05 1.34
CA ASN A 272 10.79 -22.59 1.45
C ASN A 272 11.64 -22.39 0.19
N SER A 273 11.40 -21.30 -0.56
CA SER A 273 12.28 -20.89 -1.67
C SER A 273 13.76 -20.84 -1.22
N PRO A 274 14.73 -21.27 -2.04
CA PRO A 274 16.15 -21.36 -1.67
C PRO A 274 16.88 -20.00 -1.59
N ASN A 275 16.16 -18.88 -1.53
CA ASN A 275 16.73 -17.52 -1.53
C ASN A 275 17.18 -17.01 -0.14
N GLY A 276 16.94 -17.77 0.93
CA GLY A 276 17.29 -17.37 2.29
C GLY A 276 16.48 -16.20 2.87
N GLY A 277 15.34 -15.83 2.28
CA GLY A 277 14.55 -14.63 2.64
C GLY A 277 13.73 -14.71 3.93
N SER A 278 13.95 -15.74 4.76
CA SER A 278 13.35 -15.87 6.11
C SER A 278 14.12 -16.87 6.98
N SER A 279 14.05 -16.69 8.30
CA SER A 279 14.77 -17.52 9.26
C SER A 279 13.99 -18.79 9.64
N THR A 280 14.72 -19.86 9.96
CA THR A 280 14.20 -21.09 10.60
C THR A 280 14.39 -21.08 12.11
N THR A 281 14.99 -20.02 12.68
CA THR A 281 15.24 -19.89 14.12
C THR A 281 14.02 -19.26 14.79
N PRO A 282 13.37 -19.92 15.78
CA PRO A 282 12.13 -19.41 16.39
C PRO A 282 12.20 -18.00 17.01
N SER A 283 13.37 -17.62 17.54
CA SER A 283 13.60 -16.30 18.15
C SER A 283 13.80 -15.18 17.12
N ALA A 284 14.07 -15.51 15.85
CA ALA A 284 14.30 -14.52 14.81
C ALA A 284 13.02 -13.70 14.52
N ILE A 285 13.22 -12.43 14.14
CA ILE A 285 12.12 -11.53 13.82
C ILE A 285 11.38 -11.90 12.54
N ASP A 286 12.08 -12.50 11.58
CA ASP A 286 11.54 -13.01 10.31
C ASP A 286 11.37 -14.55 10.32
N TYR A 287 11.14 -15.13 11.51
CA TYR A 287 10.91 -16.57 11.66
C TYR A 287 9.65 -16.99 10.90
N ARG A 288 9.81 -17.90 9.94
CA ARG A 288 8.75 -18.31 9.01
C ARG A 288 7.74 -19.35 9.52
N GLY A 289 7.95 -19.85 10.73
CA GLY A 289 7.18 -20.98 11.28
C GLY A 289 7.74 -22.36 10.90
N PRO A 290 7.11 -23.45 11.37
CA PRO A 290 7.53 -24.82 11.10
C PRO A 290 7.12 -25.36 9.72
N SER A 291 6.07 -24.81 9.11
CA SER A 291 5.58 -25.13 7.75
C SER A 291 4.84 -23.94 7.15
N GLU A 292 4.53 -23.97 5.86
CA GLU A 292 3.56 -23.04 5.28
C GLU A 292 2.22 -23.17 5.97
N PHE A 293 1.52 -22.05 6.14
CA PHE A 293 0.22 -21.96 6.81
C PHE A 293 0.19 -22.65 8.18
N SER A 294 1.28 -22.61 8.95
CA SER A 294 1.30 -23.15 10.32
C SER A 294 0.51 -22.29 11.30
N GLU A 295 0.35 -21.00 11.01
CA GLU A 295 -0.32 -20.05 11.88
C GLU A 295 -1.83 -19.97 11.61
N LEU A 296 -2.64 -19.82 12.67
CA LEU A 296 -4.10 -19.74 12.53
C LEU A 296 -4.54 -18.50 11.73
N GLU A 297 -3.75 -17.42 11.80
CA GLU A 297 -4.01 -16.19 11.05
C GLU A 297 -3.83 -16.39 9.55
N SER A 298 -2.73 -17.01 9.11
CA SER A 298 -2.46 -17.27 7.69
C SER A 298 -3.41 -18.34 7.13
N GLN A 299 -3.79 -19.35 7.93
CA GLN A 299 -4.82 -20.32 7.58
C GLN A 299 -6.19 -19.64 7.39
N GLY A 300 -6.59 -18.77 8.32
CA GLY A 300 -7.84 -18.02 8.24
C GLY A 300 -7.91 -17.15 6.99
N TYR A 301 -6.83 -16.41 6.70
CA TYR A 301 -6.74 -15.60 5.50
C TYR A 301 -6.82 -16.45 4.23
N ARG A 302 -6.04 -17.54 4.14
CA ARG A 302 -6.10 -18.50 3.02
C ARG A 302 -7.53 -19.00 2.79
N ASN A 303 -8.16 -19.54 3.83
CA ASN A 303 -9.49 -20.14 3.73
C ASN A 303 -10.55 -19.10 3.34
N PHE A 304 -10.33 -17.84 3.71
CA PHE A 304 -11.20 -16.76 3.33
C PHE A 304 -11.05 -16.35 1.86
N VAL A 305 -9.82 -16.24 1.36
CA VAL A 305 -9.58 -15.79 -0.02
C VAL A 305 -9.85 -16.88 -1.06
N VAL A 306 -9.57 -18.14 -0.74
CA VAL A 306 -9.76 -19.28 -1.65
C VAL A 306 -11.23 -19.41 -2.08
N GLY A 307 -11.46 -19.53 -3.39
CA GLY A 307 -12.79 -19.68 -3.97
C GLY A 307 -13.63 -18.41 -4.01
N LYS A 308 -13.13 -17.27 -3.51
CA LYS A 308 -13.82 -15.97 -3.65
C LYS A 308 -13.50 -15.27 -4.97
N ASN A 309 -12.50 -15.70 -5.74
CA ASN A 309 -12.16 -15.13 -7.04
C ASN A 309 -11.87 -13.61 -6.98
N PHE A 310 -11.06 -13.20 -5.99
CA PHE A 310 -10.53 -11.83 -5.95
C PHE A 310 -9.74 -11.51 -7.21
N LYS A 311 -9.81 -10.25 -7.66
CA LYS A 311 -9.06 -9.77 -8.82
C LYS A 311 -7.80 -9.02 -8.40
N THR A 312 -7.92 -8.23 -7.34
CA THR A 312 -6.85 -7.38 -6.81
C THR A 312 -6.76 -7.47 -5.30
N ALA A 313 -5.55 -7.32 -4.75
CA ALA A 313 -5.28 -7.25 -3.32
C ALA A 313 -4.23 -6.18 -2.97
N LEU A 314 -4.49 -5.33 -1.98
CA LEU A 314 -3.45 -4.52 -1.34
C LEU A 314 -3.21 -5.00 0.09
N ASN A 315 -1.98 -5.42 0.38
CA ASN A 315 -1.53 -5.82 1.71
C ASN A 315 -0.72 -4.68 2.31
N TYR A 316 -1.37 -3.82 3.10
CA TYR A 316 -0.76 -2.63 3.69
C TYR A 316 0.25 -2.98 4.78
N HIS A 317 1.45 -2.44 4.58
CA HIS A 317 2.59 -2.49 5.49
C HIS A 317 3.12 -1.07 5.78
N THR A 318 4.14 -0.95 6.61
CA THR A 318 4.82 0.30 6.99
C THR A 318 6.25 -0.06 7.35
N TYR A 319 7.30 0.62 6.88
CA TYR A 319 7.38 1.89 6.15
C TYR A 319 8.40 1.74 5.01
N SER A 320 8.40 2.69 4.06
CA SER A 320 9.53 3.10 3.19
C SER A 320 9.10 3.89 1.95
N ASN A 321 7.81 4.25 1.79
CA ASN A 321 7.24 4.82 0.56
C ASN A 321 7.45 3.90 -0.65
N LEU A 322 7.15 2.61 -0.49
CA LEU A 322 7.30 1.59 -1.53
C LEU A 322 5.96 1.01 -1.96
N LEU A 323 5.89 0.53 -3.20
CA LEU A 323 4.81 -0.31 -3.70
C LEU A 323 5.40 -1.59 -4.26
N ILE A 324 5.41 -2.63 -3.43
CA ILE A 324 6.07 -3.90 -3.72
C ILE A 324 5.09 -4.83 -4.44
N PHE A 325 5.59 -5.62 -5.39
CA PHE A 325 4.80 -6.65 -6.06
C PHE A 325 5.60 -7.93 -6.35
N PRO A 326 4.94 -9.05 -6.69
CA PRO A 326 5.62 -10.30 -6.96
C PRO A 326 6.65 -10.25 -8.11
N TYR A 327 7.68 -11.11 -8.09
CA TYR A 327 7.94 -12.06 -7.00
C TYR A 327 8.81 -11.47 -5.90
N GLY A 328 8.53 -11.85 -4.66
CA GLY A 328 9.44 -11.68 -3.54
C GLY A 328 10.46 -12.83 -3.45
N CYS A 329 9.99 -14.06 -3.69
CA CYS A 329 10.79 -15.27 -3.53
C CYS A 329 11.76 -15.61 -4.66
N TRP A 330 11.61 -14.97 -5.82
CA TRP A 330 12.38 -15.24 -7.04
C TRP A 330 12.93 -13.96 -7.66
N THR A 331 14.00 -14.09 -8.44
CA THR A 331 14.72 -12.96 -9.04
C THR A 331 14.22 -12.57 -10.44
N TYR A 332 13.38 -13.40 -11.06
CA TYR A 332 12.78 -13.12 -12.35
C TYR A 332 11.39 -12.51 -12.18
N LEU A 333 10.95 -11.78 -13.21
CA LEU A 333 9.64 -11.12 -13.22
C LEU A 333 8.51 -12.12 -13.45
N THR A 334 7.32 -11.77 -12.96
CA THR A 334 6.11 -12.54 -13.24
C THR A 334 5.78 -12.53 -14.74
N PRO A 335 5.07 -13.55 -15.26
CA PRO A 335 4.54 -13.53 -16.62
C PRO A 335 3.65 -12.31 -16.90
N ASP A 336 2.97 -11.77 -15.87
CA ASP A 336 2.10 -10.61 -15.96
C ASP A 336 2.77 -9.30 -15.48
N SER A 337 4.10 -9.24 -15.48
CA SER A 337 4.85 -8.08 -14.98
C SER A 337 4.51 -6.76 -15.68
N ALA A 338 4.10 -6.79 -16.95
CA ALA A 338 3.59 -5.61 -17.66
C ALA A 338 2.30 -5.04 -17.03
N ILE A 339 1.45 -5.90 -16.43
CA ILE A 339 0.25 -5.47 -15.70
C ILE A 339 0.66 -4.84 -14.37
N PHE A 340 1.57 -5.47 -13.62
CA PHE A 340 2.11 -4.90 -12.39
C PHE A 340 2.78 -3.53 -12.63
N SER A 341 3.60 -3.40 -13.67
CA SER A 341 4.23 -2.14 -14.04
C SER A 341 3.22 -1.05 -14.40
N GLU A 342 2.15 -1.38 -15.14
CA GLU A 342 1.11 -0.39 -15.48
C GLU A 342 0.32 0.05 -14.24
N PHE A 343 -0.12 -0.90 -13.41
CA PHE A 343 -0.87 -0.59 -12.20
C PHE A 343 -0.05 0.21 -11.20
N SER A 344 1.19 -0.21 -10.98
CA SER A 344 2.08 0.46 -10.05
C SER A 344 2.47 1.85 -10.53
N SER A 345 2.75 2.05 -11.83
CA SER A 345 3.05 3.38 -12.39
C SER A 345 1.90 4.37 -12.19
N ASP A 346 0.66 3.94 -12.43
CA ASP A 346 -0.53 4.78 -12.22
C ASP A 346 -0.69 5.13 -10.73
N MET A 347 -0.52 4.16 -9.82
CA MET A 347 -0.64 4.38 -8.38
C MET A 347 0.45 5.30 -7.84
N VAL A 348 1.72 5.07 -8.19
CA VAL A 348 2.82 5.86 -7.64
C VAL A 348 2.89 7.27 -8.22
N ALA A 349 2.29 7.51 -9.39
CA ALA A 349 2.09 8.87 -9.89
C ALA A 349 1.19 9.72 -8.97
N MET A 350 0.37 9.08 -8.12
CA MET A 350 -0.55 9.75 -7.19
C MET A 350 0.09 10.06 -5.83
N ASN A 351 1.00 9.21 -5.34
CA ASN A 351 1.55 9.33 -3.98
C ASN A 351 3.08 9.44 -3.91
N GLY A 352 3.79 9.26 -5.03
CA GLY A 352 5.25 9.39 -5.11
C GLY A 352 6.05 8.20 -4.57
N TYR A 353 5.43 7.03 -4.37
CA TYR A 353 6.12 5.84 -3.89
C TYR A 353 7.05 5.23 -4.96
N SER A 354 7.96 4.35 -4.56
CA SER A 354 8.81 3.60 -5.50
C SER A 354 8.23 2.20 -5.76
N PRO A 355 7.89 1.86 -7.02
CA PRO A 355 7.33 0.56 -7.36
C PRO A 355 8.41 -0.44 -7.77
N GLY A 356 8.21 -1.73 -7.49
CA GLY A 356 9.15 -2.79 -7.90
C GLY A 356 8.95 -4.11 -7.17
N THR A 357 9.74 -5.12 -7.54
CA THR A 357 9.77 -6.37 -6.77
C THR A 357 10.55 -6.20 -5.47
N ALA A 358 10.35 -7.09 -4.49
CA ALA A 358 11.12 -7.05 -3.24
C ALA A 358 12.64 -7.14 -3.51
N TRP A 359 13.05 -7.87 -4.56
CA TRP A 359 14.44 -7.93 -4.99
C TRP A 359 14.97 -6.62 -5.57
N GLN A 360 14.13 -5.83 -6.27
CA GLN A 360 14.53 -4.55 -6.84
C GLN A 360 14.61 -3.45 -5.78
N LEU A 361 13.71 -3.49 -4.79
CA LEU A 361 13.53 -2.39 -3.83
C LEU A 361 14.15 -2.64 -2.45
N LEU A 362 14.30 -3.90 -2.04
CA LEU A 362 14.70 -4.28 -0.69
C LEU A 362 15.68 -5.46 -0.72
N TYR A 363 15.26 -6.59 -0.15
CA TYR A 363 16.01 -7.81 0.04
C TYR A 363 15.12 -9.02 -0.29
N PRO A 364 15.71 -10.22 -0.48
CA PRO A 364 14.93 -11.41 -0.80
C PRO A 364 13.97 -11.74 0.34
N VAL A 365 12.71 -11.98 0.01
CA VAL A 365 11.70 -12.44 0.97
C VAL A 365 11.15 -13.78 0.49
N ARG A 366 10.53 -14.58 1.37
CA ARG A 366 9.89 -15.84 0.96
C ARG A 366 8.71 -16.15 1.87
N GLY A 367 7.69 -16.82 1.34
CA GLY A 367 6.43 -17.04 2.03
C GLY A 367 5.62 -15.76 2.27
N SER A 368 5.69 -14.82 1.33
CA SER A 368 4.91 -13.59 1.35
C SER A 368 3.46 -13.83 0.91
N SER A 369 2.54 -13.01 1.39
CA SER A 369 1.14 -13.03 0.97
C SER A 369 0.98 -12.72 -0.52
N ASP A 370 1.77 -11.78 -1.05
CA ASP A 370 1.67 -11.37 -2.47
C ASP A 370 2.01 -12.52 -3.43
N ASP A 371 3.10 -13.26 -3.16
CA ASP A 371 3.49 -14.42 -3.98
C ASP A 371 2.40 -15.51 -3.94
N PHE A 372 1.84 -15.77 -2.75
CA PHE A 372 0.73 -16.72 -2.55
C PHE A 372 -0.52 -16.33 -3.33
N LEU A 373 -0.94 -15.06 -3.22
CA LEU A 373 -2.17 -14.55 -3.84
C LEU A 373 -2.07 -14.53 -5.37
N TYR A 374 -0.88 -14.23 -5.90
CA TYR A 374 -0.69 -14.16 -7.35
C TYR A 374 -0.59 -15.54 -8.01
N ASP A 375 0.25 -16.45 -7.48
CA ASP A 375 0.62 -17.67 -8.19
C ASP A 375 0.58 -18.95 -7.30
N GLY A 376 0.17 -18.83 -6.04
CA GLY A 376 0.28 -19.91 -5.07
C GLY A 376 -0.88 -20.91 -5.02
N ASP A 377 -2.10 -20.47 -5.28
CA ASP A 377 -3.30 -21.34 -5.30
C ASP A 377 -4.21 -20.99 -6.50
N VAL A 378 -3.58 -20.83 -7.67
CA VAL A 378 -4.20 -20.32 -8.89
C VAL A 378 -5.34 -21.21 -9.37
N GLU A 379 -5.24 -22.53 -9.15
CA GLU A 379 -6.29 -23.49 -9.52
C GLU A 379 -7.57 -23.27 -8.71
N SER A 380 -7.45 -22.94 -7.42
CA SER A 380 -8.60 -22.78 -6.53
C SER A 380 -9.14 -21.34 -6.47
N ASN A 381 -8.35 -20.35 -6.86
CA ASN A 381 -8.66 -18.94 -6.63
C ASN A 381 -8.47 -18.02 -7.85
N GLY A 382 -7.82 -18.52 -8.91
CA GLY A 382 -7.28 -17.67 -9.97
C GLY A 382 -6.09 -16.83 -9.48
N LYS A 383 -5.49 -16.06 -10.41
CA LYS A 383 -4.46 -15.08 -10.07
C LYS A 383 -5.11 -13.87 -9.41
N ILE A 384 -4.63 -13.50 -8.23
CA ILE A 384 -4.94 -12.21 -7.62
C ILE A 384 -3.74 -11.30 -7.85
N PHE A 385 -3.96 -10.16 -8.51
CA PHE A 385 -2.91 -9.15 -8.62
C PHE A 385 -2.75 -8.51 -7.23
N ALA A 386 -1.74 -8.97 -6.49
CA ALA A 386 -1.47 -8.56 -5.13
C ALA A 386 -0.24 -7.63 -5.08
N MET A 387 -0.34 -6.54 -4.34
CA MET A 387 0.76 -5.60 -4.10
C MET A 387 0.79 -5.16 -2.64
N THR A 388 1.96 -4.74 -2.18
CA THR A 388 2.20 -4.28 -0.81
C THR A 388 2.61 -2.81 -0.79
N PRO A 389 1.72 -1.89 -0.37
CA PRO A 389 2.11 -0.53 -0.03
C PRO A 389 2.86 -0.48 1.31
N GLU A 390 4.06 0.09 1.33
CA GLU A 390 4.86 0.37 2.54
C GLU A 390 4.69 1.85 2.93
N VAL A 391 3.75 2.13 3.84
CA VAL A 391 3.29 3.49 4.10
C VAL A 391 4.30 4.33 4.86
N GLY A 392 4.56 5.56 4.41
CA GLY A 392 5.43 6.53 5.09
C GLY A 392 6.92 6.33 4.82
N GLY A 393 7.69 7.41 4.95
CA GLY A 393 9.12 7.42 4.66
C GLY A 393 10.00 7.12 5.88
N ASP A 394 11.30 7.31 5.73
CA ASP A 394 12.28 7.10 6.80
C ASP A 394 11.98 7.89 8.08
N SER A 395 11.54 9.14 7.93
CA SER A 395 11.19 10.02 9.06
C SER A 395 9.88 9.65 9.74
N ASP A 396 9.01 8.90 9.06
CA ASP A 396 7.72 8.46 9.61
C ASP A 396 7.90 7.16 10.42
N GLY A 397 8.71 6.22 9.91
CA GLY A 397 8.98 4.94 10.59
C GLY A 397 7.73 4.10 10.81
N PHE A 398 7.77 3.17 11.77
CA PHE A 398 6.64 2.30 12.11
C PHE A 398 5.48 3.03 12.81
N TRP A 399 5.81 4.01 13.66
CA TRP A 399 4.83 4.81 14.40
C TRP A 399 5.04 6.30 14.13
N PRO A 400 4.53 6.80 12.99
CA PRO A 400 4.56 8.22 12.69
C PRO A 400 3.92 9.08 13.79
N GLN A 401 4.39 10.32 13.94
CA GLN A 401 3.76 11.29 14.84
C GLN A 401 2.30 11.59 14.43
N GLN A 402 1.47 12.04 15.37
CA GLN A 402 0.03 12.20 15.15
C GLN A 402 -0.35 13.11 13.97
N SER A 403 0.45 14.15 13.70
CA SER A 403 0.23 15.05 12.56
C SER A 403 0.42 14.37 11.20
N ARG A 404 1.06 13.20 11.14
CA ARG A 404 1.30 12.44 9.91
C ARG A 404 0.24 11.38 9.62
N ILE A 405 -0.58 10.99 10.60
CA ILE A 405 -1.57 9.91 10.46
C ILE A 405 -2.56 10.18 9.32
N PHE A 406 -3.23 11.34 9.33
CA PHE A 406 -4.20 11.69 8.29
C PHE A 406 -3.55 11.92 6.91
N PRO A 407 -2.46 12.71 6.79
CA PRO A 407 -1.77 12.86 5.51
C PRO A 407 -1.37 11.53 4.87
N LEU A 408 -0.80 10.59 5.64
CA LEU A 408 -0.42 9.26 5.14
C LEU A 408 -1.63 8.43 4.68
N ALA A 409 -2.78 8.54 5.37
CA ALA A 409 -4.00 7.89 4.93
C ALA A 409 -4.57 8.52 3.64
N ILE A 410 -4.53 9.86 3.55
CA ILE A 410 -5.04 10.64 2.42
C ILE A 410 -4.22 10.41 1.15
N GLU A 411 -2.89 10.40 1.22
CA GLU A 411 -2.04 10.17 0.03
C GLU A 411 -2.26 8.77 -0.58
N ASN A 412 -2.72 7.81 0.22
CA ASN A 412 -3.05 6.45 -0.24
C ASN A 412 -4.50 6.30 -0.75
N LEU A 413 -5.36 7.32 -0.63
CA LEU A 413 -6.76 7.28 -1.10
C LEU A 413 -6.85 7.10 -2.63
N GLY A 414 -6.09 7.87 -3.39
CA GLY A 414 -6.08 7.79 -4.86
C GLY A 414 -5.68 6.40 -5.38
N PRO A 415 -4.52 5.86 -4.94
CA PRO A 415 -4.11 4.50 -5.24
C PRO A 415 -5.16 3.45 -4.86
N ASN A 416 -5.83 3.59 -3.70
CA ASN A 416 -6.89 2.68 -3.28
C ASN A 416 -8.09 2.68 -4.23
N LEU A 417 -8.59 3.87 -4.60
CA LEU A 417 -9.68 4.01 -5.57
C LEU A 417 -9.31 3.39 -6.90
N TYR A 418 -8.12 3.72 -7.43
CA TYR A 418 -7.62 3.14 -8.68
C TYR A 418 -7.58 1.62 -8.64
N TYR A 419 -7.11 1.04 -7.53
CA TYR A 419 -6.99 -0.42 -7.42
C TYR A 419 -8.33 -1.15 -7.31
N SER A 420 -9.35 -0.49 -6.75
CA SER A 420 -10.74 -0.96 -6.78
C SER A 420 -11.36 -0.85 -8.19
N TRP A 421 -11.01 0.19 -8.95
CA TRP A 421 -11.43 0.32 -10.35
C TRP A 421 -10.91 -0.83 -11.21
N VAL A 422 -9.59 -1.03 -11.23
CA VAL A 422 -8.95 -2.04 -12.11
C VAL A 422 -9.27 -3.48 -11.72
N ALA A 423 -9.81 -3.74 -10.53
CA ALA A 423 -10.39 -5.03 -10.18
C ALA A 423 -11.47 -5.47 -11.18
N GLY A 424 -12.29 -4.51 -11.64
CA GLY A 424 -13.27 -4.70 -12.70
C GLY A 424 -12.79 -4.07 -13.99
N ASP A 425 -13.57 -3.16 -14.55
CA ASP A 425 -13.24 -2.38 -15.73
C ASP A 425 -12.65 -1.00 -15.38
N TYR A 426 -11.69 -0.53 -16.17
CA TYR A 426 -11.14 0.82 -16.04
C TYR A 426 -10.55 1.27 -17.37
N VAL A 427 -11.26 2.17 -18.06
CA VAL A 427 -10.84 2.67 -19.38
C VAL A 427 -10.23 4.06 -19.22
N SER A 428 -9.05 4.25 -19.79
CA SER A 428 -8.33 5.53 -19.79
C SER A 428 -7.62 5.77 -21.12
N LEU A 429 -7.30 7.04 -21.36
CA LEU A 429 -6.57 7.46 -22.55
C LEU A 429 -5.21 6.74 -22.57
N TYR A 430 -4.86 6.17 -23.71
CA TYR A 430 -3.59 5.48 -23.91
C TYR A 430 -2.67 6.25 -24.85
N SER A 431 -3.21 6.76 -25.95
CA SER A 431 -2.49 7.64 -26.86
C SER A 431 -3.45 8.50 -27.67
N TYR A 432 -2.92 9.56 -28.28
CA TYR A 432 -3.65 10.43 -29.19
C TYR A 432 -2.79 10.73 -30.42
N GLN A 433 -3.46 11.04 -31.52
CA GLN A 433 -2.81 11.46 -32.75
C GLN A 433 -3.63 12.57 -33.41
N PHE A 434 -3.00 13.70 -33.66
CA PHE A 434 -3.54 14.74 -34.53
C PHE A 434 -3.32 14.36 -36.00
N ASP A 435 -4.20 14.84 -36.88
CA ASP A 435 -4.08 14.75 -38.34
C ASP A 435 -2.91 15.56 -38.92
N ARG A 436 -2.19 16.29 -38.06
CA ARG A 436 -1.08 17.18 -38.39
C ARG A 436 -0.05 17.21 -37.28
N GLN A 437 1.15 17.65 -37.62
CA GLN A 437 2.25 17.78 -36.67
C GLN A 437 2.16 19.06 -35.82
N TYR A 438 1.71 20.16 -36.42
CA TYR A 438 1.62 21.48 -35.77
C TYR A 438 0.22 22.05 -35.95
N VAL A 439 -0.28 22.75 -34.93
CA VAL A 439 -1.61 23.37 -34.95
C VAL A 439 -1.46 24.88 -35.05
N ASN A 440 -1.86 25.44 -36.19
CA ASN A 440 -1.76 26.88 -36.46
C ASN A 440 -3.08 27.60 -36.17
N PRO A 441 -3.05 28.91 -35.84
CA PRO A 441 -4.27 29.70 -35.68
C PRO A 441 -5.19 29.58 -36.90
N GLY A 442 -6.47 29.26 -36.68
CA GLY A 442 -7.47 29.04 -37.73
C GLY A 442 -7.63 27.57 -38.14
N ASP A 443 -6.76 26.67 -37.68
CA ASP A 443 -6.85 25.25 -38.01
C ASP A 443 -8.09 24.59 -37.40
N GLN A 444 -8.76 23.78 -38.22
CA GLN A 444 -9.65 22.73 -37.74
C GLN A 444 -8.85 21.42 -37.70
N VAL A 445 -8.68 20.86 -36.51
CA VAL A 445 -7.83 19.70 -36.22
C VAL A 445 -8.69 18.47 -35.99
N GLN A 446 -8.32 17.36 -36.62
CA GLN A 446 -8.89 16.05 -36.34
C GLN A 446 -7.95 15.27 -35.41
N MET A 447 -8.53 14.57 -34.44
CA MET A 447 -7.82 13.82 -33.42
C MET A 447 -8.39 12.41 -33.31
N ASN A 448 -7.53 11.42 -33.50
CA ASN A 448 -7.81 10.04 -33.16
C ASN A 448 -7.31 9.75 -31.75
N LEU A 449 -8.16 9.12 -30.94
CA LEU A 449 -7.85 8.73 -29.57
C LEU A 449 -7.77 7.21 -29.50
N THR A 450 -6.73 6.70 -28.86
CA THR A 450 -6.65 5.29 -28.48
C THR A 450 -6.88 5.18 -26.98
N MET A 451 -7.88 4.40 -26.63
CA MET A 451 -8.25 4.08 -25.26
C MET A 451 -7.77 2.69 -24.92
N LYS A 452 -7.42 2.46 -23.64
CA LYS A 452 -7.09 1.13 -23.14
C LYS A 452 -7.94 0.82 -21.92
N ASN A 453 -8.55 -0.36 -21.92
CA ASN A 453 -9.14 -0.93 -20.71
C ASN A 453 -8.01 -1.53 -19.88
N LYS A 454 -7.56 -0.82 -18.84
CA LYS A 454 -6.60 -1.33 -17.86
C LYS A 454 -7.28 -2.27 -16.84
N GLY A 455 -8.61 -2.35 -16.81
CA GLY A 455 -9.30 -3.27 -15.91
C GLY A 455 -9.07 -4.75 -16.22
N LEU A 456 -9.34 -5.58 -15.22
CA LEU A 456 -9.32 -7.04 -15.28
C LEU A 456 -10.67 -7.65 -15.76
N SER A 457 -11.67 -6.82 -16.02
CA SER A 457 -12.96 -7.18 -16.63
C SER A 457 -13.23 -6.39 -17.91
N GLY A 458 -14.10 -6.90 -18.79
CA GLY A 458 -14.52 -6.21 -20.00
C GLY A 458 -15.35 -4.95 -19.70
N ALA A 459 -15.16 -3.90 -20.48
CA ALA A 459 -15.84 -2.62 -20.35
C ALA A 459 -16.87 -2.45 -21.48
N SER A 460 -18.05 -1.95 -21.17
CA SER A 460 -19.13 -1.66 -22.12
C SER A 460 -19.86 -0.37 -21.73
N ASN A 461 -20.73 0.14 -22.62
CA ASN A 461 -21.45 1.41 -22.44
C ASN A 461 -20.52 2.60 -22.18
N LEU A 462 -19.48 2.69 -23.01
CA LEU A 462 -18.43 3.68 -22.86
C LEU A 462 -18.75 4.91 -23.70
N THR A 463 -18.45 6.08 -23.13
CA THR A 463 -18.51 7.36 -23.83
C THR A 463 -17.21 8.11 -23.58
N LEU A 464 -16.67 8.71 -24.64
CA LEU A 464 -15.56 9.66 -24.55
C LEU A 464 -16.11 11.06 -24.71
N GLU A 465 -15.64 11.98 -23.89
CA GLU A 465 -15.93 13.40 -24.01
C GLU A 465 -14.65 14.21 -24.18
N LEU A 466 -14.74 15.25 -25.01
CA LEU A 466 -13.67 16.20 -25.26
C LEU A 466 -14.10 17.59 -24.80
N GLU A 467 -13.34 18.16 -23.89
CA GLU A 467 -13.53 19.51 -23.38
C GLU A 467 -12.31 20.37 -23.72
N SER A 468 -12.53 21.65 -24.01
CA SER A 468 -11.45 22.63 -24.10
C SER A 468 -11.16 23.22 -22.73
N LEU A 469 -9.88 23.29 -22.36
CA LEU A 469 -9.41 24.08 -21.20
C LEU A 469 -8.76 25.40 -21.64
N SER A 470 -8.83 25.74 -22.93
CA SER A 470 -8.21 26.93 -23.50
C SER A 470 -9.23 27.79 -24.24
N SER A 471 -9.24 29.10 -23.96
CA SER A 471 -10.19 30.07 -24.51
C SER A 471 -10.17 30.19 -26.04
N PHE A 472 -9.07 29.76 -26.67
CA PHE A 472 -8.90 29.83 -28.12
C PHE A 472 -9.37 28.57 -28.85
N ILE A 473 -9.79 27.52 -28.14
CA ILE A 473 -10.23 26.27 -28.75
C ILE A 473 -11.74 26.10 -28.61
N THR A 474 -12.40 25.84 -29.73
CA THR A 474 -13.80 25.43 -29.79
C THR A 474 -13.87 23.96 -30.19
N VAL A 475 -14.54 23.12 -29.40
CA VAL A 475 -14.75 21.70 -29.72
C VAL A 475 -15.99 21.54 -30.59
N SER A 476 -15.85 20.89 -31.75
CA SER A 476 -16.92 20.75 -32.75
C SER A 476 -17.79 19.51 -32.51
N ASN A 477 -17.20 18.40 -32.06
CA ASN A 477 -17.91 17.21 -31.57
C ASN A 477 -17.32 16.79 -30.22
N ASN A 478 -18.09 17.01 -29.16
CA ASN A 478 -17.61 16.86 -27.79
C ASN A 478 -17.82 15.46 -27.22
N SER A 479 -18.44 14.52 -27.95
CA SER A 479 -18.75 13.19 -27.43
C SER A 479 -18.76 12.11 -28.51
N VAL A 480 -18.23 10.92 -28.17
CA VAL A 480 -18.22 9.72 -29.03
C VAL A 480 -18.54 8.47 -28.21
N ASN A 481 -19.43 7.63 -28.72
CA ASN A 481 -19.66 6.30 -28.15
C ASN A 481 -18.52 5.35 -28.50
N VAL A 482 -18.06 4.60 -27.51
CA VAL A 482 -16.98 3.63 -27.65
C VAL A 482 -17.56 2.22 -27.54
N PRO A 483 -17.26 1.31 -28.48
CA PRO A 483 -17.69 -0.07 -28.40
C PRO A 483 -17.08 -0.75 -27.17
N SER A 484 -17.60 -1.92 -26.82
CA SER A 484 -17.04 -2.68 -25.71
C SER A 484 -15.55 -2.97 -25.92
N ILE A 485 -14.74 -2.74 -24.89
CA ILE A 485 -13.31 -3.02 -24.89
C ILE A 485 -13.09 -4.22 -23.96
N PRO A 486 -12.55 -5.36 -24.45
CA PRO A 486 -12.27 -6.49 -23.60
C PRO A 486 -11.26 -6.12 -22.51
N SER A 487 -11.21 -6.92 -21.44
CA SER A 487 -10.20 -6.78 -20.39
C SER A 487 -8.81 -6.66 -21.03
N ARG A 488 -8.02 -5.67 -20.58
CA ARG A 488 -6.66 -5.40 -21.09
C ARG A 488 -6.55 -5.01 -22.56
N GLY A 489 -7.68 -4.88 -23.28
CA GLY A 489 -7.73 -4.50 -24.69
C GLY A 489 -7.65 -2.98 -24.91
N SER A 490 -7.56 -2.59 -26.18
CA SER A 490 -7.59 -1.20 -26.61
C SER A 490 -8.56 -0.97 -27.76
N PHE A 491 -8.96 0.28 -27.96
CA PHE A 491 -9.79 0.72 -29.06
C PHE A 491 -9.32 2.10 -29.54
N THR A 492 -9.18 2.26 -30.84
CA THR A 492 -8.91 3.56 -31.47
C THR A 492 -10.18 4.07 -32.14
N THR A 493 -10.53 5.33 -31.89
CA THR A 493 -11.70 5.98 -32.49
C THR A 493 -11.66 5.90 -34.01
N THR A 494 -12.74 5.42 -34.63
CA THR A 494 -12.88 5.37 -36.10
C THR A 494 -13.43 6.67 -36.69
N SER A 495 -14.15 7.44 -35.89
CA SER A 495 -14.58 8.81 -36.21
C SER A 495 -13.76 9.78 -35.35
N PRO A 496 -12.92 10.63 -35.93
CA PRO A 496 -12.06 11.52 -35.17
C PRO A 496 -12.88 12.55 -34.38
N MET A 497 -12.35 12.94 -33.22
CA MET A 497 -12.80 14.14 -32.53
C MET A 497 -12.19 15.37 -33.20
N ILE A 498 -12.90 16.48 -33.18
CA ILE A 498 -12.62 17.68 -33.97
C ILE A 498 -12.68 18.89 -33.06
N PHE A 499 -11.64 19.71 -33.13
CA PHE A 499 -11.63 21.03 -32.51
C PHE A 499 -11.08 22.06 -33.49
N THR A 500 -11.44 23.32 -33.29
CA THR A 500 -10.93 24.45 -34.07
C THR A 500 -10.16 25.40 -33.17
N LEU A 501 -8.93 25.72 -33.57
CA LEU A 501 -8.14 26.77 -32.95
C LEU A 501 -8.52 28.11 -33.59
N SER A 502 -8.84 29.11 -32.76
CA SER A 502 -9.22 30.45 -33.20
C SER A 502 -8.14 31.07 -34.10
N ALA A 503 -8.56 31.76 -35.16
CA ALA A 503 -7.65 32.47 -36.07
C ALA A 503 -6.88 33.61 -35.38
N ILE A 504 -7.35 34.09 -34.22
CA ILE A 504 -6.68 35.10 -33.39
C ILE A 504 -5.85 34.50 -32.26
N ALA A 505 -5.72 33.17 -32.19
CA ALA A 505 -4.86 32.52 -31.20
C ALA A 505 -3.41 33.00 -31.40
N PRO A 506 -2.71 33.46 -30.35
CA PRO A 506 -1.29 33.76 -30.48
C PRO A 506 -0.51 32.48 -30.82
N ILE A 507 0.58 32.62 -31.57
CA ILE A 507 1.60 31.57 -31.69
C ILE A 507 2.35 31.42 -30.36
N ASP A 508 3.00 30.27 -30.15
CA ASP A 508 3.74 29.97 -28.92
C ASP A 508 2.88 29.98 -27.64
N THR A 509 1.61 29.56 -27.77
CA THR A 509 0.66 29.47 -26.65
C THR A 509 0.39 28.02 -26.30
N LEU A 510 0.56 27.66 -25.02
CA LEU A 510 0.19 26.35 -24.49
C LEU A 510 -1.34 26.21 -24.49
N CYS A 511 -1.84 25.30 -25.31
CA CYS A 511 -3.22 24.90 -25.35
C CYS A 511 -3.43 23.56 -24.66
N LYS A 512 -4.58 23.41 -24.01
CA LYS A 512 -4.97 22.21 -23.25
C LYS A 512 -6.37 21.74 -23.63
N LEU A 513 -6.48 20.44 -23.85
CA LEU A 513 -7.73 19.72 -24.06
C LEU A 513 -7.87 18.68 -22.96
N ARG A 514 -9.08 18.47 -22.46
CA ARG A 514 -9.38 17.45 -21.46
C ARG A 514 -10.20 16.34 -22.09
N ILE A 515 -9.72 15.11 -21.95
CA ILE A 515 -10.40 13.89 -22.39
C ILE A 515 -11.01 13.23 -21.17
N ILE A 516 -12.30 12.96 -21.21
CA ILE A 516 -13.02 12.30 -20.12
C ILE A 516 -13.56 10.98 -20.64
N THR A 517 -13.22 9.89 -19.96
CA THR A 517 -13.80 8.58 -20.22
C THR A 517 -14.90 8.32 -19.23
N LYS A 518 -16.09 7.99 -19.73
CA LYS A 518 -17.26 7.65 -18.93
C LYS A 518 -17.75 6.24 -19.22
N LYS A 519 -18.30 5.62 -18.19
CA LYS A 519 -19.09 4.40 -18.28
C LYS A 519 -20.44 4.64 -17.61
N ASP A 520 -21.51 4.31 -18.32
CA ASP A 520 -22.88 4.52 -17.84
C ASP A 520 -23.12 5.96 -17.31
N GLY A 521 -22.49 6.94 -17.97
CA GLY A 521 -22.52 8.36 -17.60
C GLY A 521 -21.60 8.77 -16.45
N VAL A 522 -20.93 7.83 -15.77
CA VAL A 522 -19.99 8.10 -14.67
C VAL A 522 -18.57 8.22 -15.19
N THR A 523 -17.85 9.26 -14.78
CA THR A 523 -16.43 9.43 -15.11
C THR A 523 -15.59 8.33 -14.45
N MET A 524 -14.90 7.56 -15.29
CA MET A 524 -13.87 6.60 -14.87
C MET A 524 -12.51 7.29 -14.76
N SER A 525 -12.14 8.05 -15.79
CA SER A 525 -10.84 8.71 -15.89
C SER A 525 -10.97 10.03 -16.65
N ALA A 526 -10.05 10.96 -16.36
CA ALA A 526 -9.89 12.18 -17.11
C ALA A 526 -8.40 12.49 -17.28
N ASP A 527 -7.99 12.86 -18.49
CA ASP A 527 -6.61 13.19 -18.82
C ASP A 527 -6.53 14.49 -19.63
N THR A 528 -5.38 15.15 -19.61
CA THR A 528 -5.15 16.43 -20.29
C THR A 528 -4.11 16.28 -21.38
N ILE A 529 -4.51 16.53 -22.62
CA ILE A 529 -3.61 16.66 -23.76
C ILE A 529 -3.16 18.12 -23.85
N SER A 530 -1.86 18.34 -24.06
CA SER A 530 -1.30 19.68 -24.24
C SER A 530 -0.53 19.80 -25.55
N PHE A 531 -0.61 20.95 -26.22
CA PHE A 531 0.19 21.28 -27.40
C PHE A 531 0.46 22.78 -27.47
N ILE A 532 1.48 23.18 -28.23
CA ILE A 532 1.83 24.60 -28.45
C ILE A 532 1.34 25.03 -29.83
N THR A 533 0.78 26.23 -29.93
CA THR A 533 0.30 26.80 -31.19
C THR A 533 1.44 27.27 -32.09
N GLY A 534 1.29 27.07 -33.39
CA GLY A 534 2.25 27.48 -34.42
C GLY A 534 3.30 26.42 -34.75
N VAL A 535 4.18 26.77 -35.69
CA VAL A 535 5.32 25.94 -36.09
C VAL A 535 6.54 26.34 -35.24
N PRO A 536 7.14 25.43 -34.46
CA PRO A 536 8.33 25.73 -33.69
C PRO A 536 9.49 26.05 -34.63
N THR A 537 10.24 27.10 -34.29
CA THR A 537 11.50 27.41 -34.97
C THR A 537 12.61 26.63 -34.27
N PHE A 538 13.26 25.71 -34.98
CA PHE A 538 14.44 25.03 -34.48
C PHE A 538 15.58 26.05 -34.32
N VAL A 539 15.85 26.44 -33.08
CA VAL A 539 16.96 27.35 -32.73
C VAL A 539 18.27 26.60 -32.46
N PHE A 540 18.19 25.30 -32.13
CA PHE A 540 19.36 24.47 -31.85
C PHE A 540 19.01 22.98 -32.00
N GLN A 541 19.90 22.21 -32.62
CA GLN A 541 19.84 20.76 -32.67
C GLN A 541 21.24 20.21 -32.36
N ASP A 542 21.36 19.45 -31.26
CA ASP A 542 22.54 18.65 -30.97
C ASP A 542 22.20 17.19 -31.27
N THR A 543 23.07 16.51 -32.00
CA THR A 543 22.86 15.10 -32.33
C THR A 543 23.22 14.18 -31.17
N THR A 544 23.78 14.66 -30.07
CA THR A 544 24.33 13.87 -28.93
C THR A 544 25.43 12.87 -29.30
N ASN A 545 25.73 12.73 -30.59
CA ASN A 545 26.63 11.73 -31.14
C ASN A 545 28.10 12.18 -31.12
N ASN A 546 28.35 13.47 -30.92
CA ASN A 546 29.71 14.01 -30.86
C ASN A 546 29.76 15.29 -29.99
N PRO A 547 30.27 15.20 -28.75
CA PRO A 547 30.31 16.33 -27.81
C PRO A 547 31.28 17.44 -28.23
N LEU A 548 32.08 17.26 -29.29
CA LEU A 548 33.09 18.22 -29.74
C LEU A 548 32.63 19.11 -30.90
N THR A 549 31.47 18.84 -31.49
CA THR A 549 31.06 19.53 -32.74
C THR A 549 30.53 20.94 -32.51
N ASN A 550 29.92 21.20 -31.35
CA ASN A 550 29.23 22.46 -31.04
C ASN A 550 29.66 23.12 -29.72
N TRP A 551 30.68 22.59 -29.05
CA TRP A 551 31.23 23.15 -27.81
C TRP A 551 32.68 23.58 -28.04
N THR A 552 32.92 24.89 -28.13
CA THR A 552 34.27 25.46 -28.01
C THR A 552 34.61 25.54 -26.53
N ILE A 553 35.61 24.79 -26.09
CA ILE A 553 36.15 24.84 -24.71
C ILE A 553 36.96 26.12 -24.52
#